data_AF-A0A6P1JCF7-F1
#
_entry.id   AF-A0A6P1JCF7-F1
#
_cell.length_a   1.000
_cell.length_b   1.000
_cell.length_c   1.000
_cell.angle_alpha   90.00
_cell.angle_beta   90.00
_cell.angle_gamma   90.00
#
_symmetry.space_group_name_H-M   'P 1'
#
loop_
_entity.id
_entity.type
_entity.pdbx_description
1 polymer ?
#
loop_
_entity_poly.entity_id
_entity_poly.type
_entity_poly.pdbx_seq_one_letter_code
_entity_poly.pdbx_strand_id
1 'polypeptide(L)'
;MTPLGAQHYDTTSSARTSFKRVIDGAVRGSSVTVRRDGDSVAVVDATRYRRLLARTVAAEVRVLEEDGVFAMIMADPAIAVEDEDYEALVADMVLALREYAEDWQDHLLTAPNHAENWGSSSSWSCRTTRS
;
A
#
# COMPACT_ATOMS: atom_id res chain seq x y z
N MET A 1 -0.17 18.15 -27.82
CA MET A 1 -0.22 17.70 -26.42
C MET A 1 -1.68 17.72 -25.98
N THR A 2 -2.38 16.59 -26.05
CA THR A 2 -3.79 16.50 -25.65
C THR A 2 -3.85 16.66 -24.13
N PRO A 3 -4.73 17.51 -23.57
CA PRO A 3 -4.87 17.57 -22.12
C PRO A 3 -5.27 16.17 -21.66
N LEU A 4 -4.53 15.60 -20.70
CA LEU A 4 -4.97 14.43 -19.96
C LEU A 4 -6.15 14.88 -19.10
N GLY A 5 -7.34 14.95 -19.71
CA GLY A 5 -8.55 15.39 -19.03
C GLY A 5 -8.82 14.47 -17.86
N ALA A 6 -8.81 15.02 -16.65
CA ALA A 6 -9.31 14.32 -15.48
C ALA A 6 -10.76 13.92 -15.75
N GLN A 7 -11.08 12.65 -15.51
CA GLN A 7 -12.45 12.14 -15.62
C GLN A 7 -13.07 12.13 -14.23
N HIS A 8 -14.06 13.00 -14.02
CA HIS A 8 -14.80 13.08 -12.78
C HIS A 8 -16.22 12.55 -12.97
N TYR A 9 -16.66 11.71 -12.05
CA TYR A 9 -18.00 11.15 -12.02
C TYR A 9 -18.65 11.48 -10.68
N ASP A 10 -19.65 12.35 -10.69
CA ASP A 10 -20.31 12.85 -9.46
C ASP A 10 -21.10 11.77 -8.71
N THR A 11 -21.40 10.65 -9.38
CA THR A 11 -22.17 9.53 -8.80
C THR A 11 -21.62 8.19 -9.27
N THR A 12 -21.79 7.16 -8.42
CA THR A 12 -21.53 5.76 -8.77
C THR A 12 -22.33 5.31 -9.99
N SER A 13 -23.56 5.77 -10.15
CA SER A 13 -24.40 5.48 -11.32
C SER A 13 -23.79 6.00 -12.63
N SER A 14 -23.30 7.24 -12.65
CA SER A 14 -22.66 7.83 -13.83
C SER A 14 -21.36 7.11 -14.21
N ALA A 15 -20.55 6.72 -13.22
CA ALA A 15 -19.35 5.94 -13.40
C ALA A 15 -19.67 4.55 -13.96
N ARG A 16 -20.70 3.87 -13.42
CA ARG A 16 -21.14 2.55 -13.87
C ARG A 16 -21.62 2.57 -15.33
N THR A 17 -22.41 3.56 -15.73
CA THR A 17 -22.84 3.73 -17.13
C THR A 17 -21.64 3.95 -18.07
N SER A 18 -20.56 4.55 -17.56
CA SER A 18 -19.34 4.85 -18.30
C SER A 18 -18.17 3.92 -17.98
N PHE A 19 -18.42 2.72 -17.46
CA PHE A 19 -17.38 1.90 -16.81
C PHE A 19 -16.17 1.62 -17.70
N LYS A 20 -16.38 1.38 -19.01
CA LYS A 20 -15.28 1.22 -19.97
C LYS A 20 -14.34 2.44 -19.99
N ARG A 21 -14.89 3.66 -19.98
CA ARG A 21 -14.11 4.91 -20.00
C ARG A 21 -13.34 5.14 -18.71
N VAL A 22 -13.91 4.72 -17.57
CA VAL A 22 -13.25 4.73 -16.26
C VAL A 22 -11.97 3.89 -16.31
N ILE A 23 -12.09 2.62 -16.73
CA ILE A 23 -10.95 1.69 -16.83
C ILE A 23 -9.93 2.19 -17.86
N ASP A 24 -10.39 2.55 -19.05
CA ASP A 24 -9.53 3.07 -20.12
C ASP A 24 -8.76 4.34 -19.68
N GLY A 25 -9.41 5.20 -18.88
CA GLY A 25 -8.79 6.37 -18.27
C GLY A 25 -7.67 6.02 -17.31
N ALA A 26 -7.96 5.13 -16.36
CA ALA A 26 -7.00 4.69 -15.35
C ALA A 26 -5.76 4.02 -15.98
N VAL A 27 -5.96 3.13 -16.96
CA VAL A 27 -4.87 2.43 -17.68
C VAL A 27 -3.98 3.40 -18.46
N ARG A 28 -4.57 4.44 -19.09
CA ARG A 28 -3.79 5.52 -19.72
C ARG A 28 -3.04 6.38 -18.72
N GLY A 29 -3.42 6.35 -17.44
CA GLY A 29 -2.89 7.21 -16.39
C GLY A 29 -3.56 8.57 -16.32
N SER A 30 -4.77 8.71 -16.87
CA SER A 30 -5.61 9.86 -16.58
C SER A 30 -6.07 9.79 -15.11
N SER A 31 -6.23 10.94 -14.47
CA SER A 31 -6.90 11.00 -13.17
C SER A 31 -8.37 10.63 -13.35
N VAL A 32 -8.84 9.59 -12.67
CA VAL A 32 -10.24 9.16 -12.69
C VAL A 32 -10.76 9.12 -11.26
N THR A 33 -11.81 9.86 -10.99
CA THR A 33 -12.42 9.96 -9.65
C THR A 33 -13.92 9.73 -9.71
N VAL A 34 -14.45 9.01 -8.73
CA VAL A 34 -15.88 8.70 -8.57
C VAL A 34 -16.33 9.16 -7.19
N ARG A 35 -17.43 9.90 -7.12
CA ARG A 35 -18.07 10.29 -5.86
C ARG A 35 -19.12 9.27 -5.41
N ARG A 36 -19.15 8.98 -4.10
CA ARG A 36 -20.17 8.17 -3.44
C ARG A 36 -20.47 8.77 -2.07
N ASP A 37 -21.72 9.17 -1.84
CA ASP A 37 -22.21 9.57 -0.52
C ASP A 37 -21.38 10.64 0.24
N GLY A 38 -20.61 11.46 -0.48
CA GLY A 38 -19.70 12.45 0.12
C GLY A 38 -18.23 12.16 -0.19
N ASP A 39 -17.87 10.88 -0.26
CA ASP A 39 -16.50 10.41 -0.44
C ASP A 39 -16.06 10.47 -1.91
N SER A 40 -14.75 10.65 -2.11
CA SER A 40 -14.11 10.63 -3.43
C SER A 40 -13.16 9.44 -3.52
N VAL A 41 -13.38 8.59 -4.52
CA VAL A 41 -12.56 7.40 -4.79
C VAL A 41 -11.80 7.60 -6.08
N ALA A 42 -10.48 7.35 -6.06
CA ALA A 42 -9.66 7.34 -7.26
C ALA A 42 -9.57 5.94 -7.86
N VAL A 43 -9.68 5.84 -9.19
CA VAL A 43 -9.43 4.60 -9.95
C VAL A 43 -8.08 4.74 -10.64
N VAL A 44 -7.15 3.84 -10.30
CA VAL A 44 -5.76 3.90 -10.76
C VAL A 44 -5.34 2.56 -11.37
N ASP A 45 -4.38 2.60 -12.30
CA ASP A 45 -3.71 1.38 -12.76
C ASP A 45 -2.92 0.75 -11.61
N ALA A 46 -3.20 -0.52 -11.32
CA ALA A 46 -2.61 -1.23 -10.18
C ALA A 46 -1.08 -1.32 -10.28
N THR A 47 -0.52 -1.50 -11.49
CA THR A 47 0.94 -1.61 -11.67
C THR A 47 1.64 -0.29 -11.39
N ARG A 48 1.09 0.83 -11.87
CA ARG A 48 1.60 2.18 -11.58
C ARG A 48 1.45 2.52 -10.10
N TYR A 49 0.31 2.20 -9.50
CA TYR A 49 0.05 2.44 -8.08
C TYR A 49 1.05 1.68 -7.20
N ARG A 50 1.27 0.39 -7.46
CA ARG A 50 2.34 -0.39 -6.80
C ARG A 50 3.70 0.28 -6.92
N ARG A 51 4.09 0.69 -8.13
CA ARG A 51 5.40 1.32 -8.36
C ARG A 51 5.54 2.67 -7.67
N LEU A 52 4.44 3.40 -7.49
CA LEU A 52 4.41 4.65 -6.75
C LEU A 52 4.63 4.36 -5.27
N LEU A 53 3.77 3.53 -4.68
CA LEU A 53 3.90 3.12 -3.27
C LEU A 53 5.28 2.56 -2.96
N ALA A 54 5.82 1.74 -3.87
CA ALA A 54 7.14 1.17 -3.70
C ALA A 54 8.28 2.20 -3.58
N ARG A 55 8.09 3.39 -4.17
CA ARG A 55 9.07 4.48 -4.18
C ARG A 55 8.83 5.55 -3.12
N THR A 56 7.59 5.70 -2.66
CA THR A 56 7.22 6.80 -1.76
C THR A 56 7.04 6.37 -0.32
N VAL A 57 6.73 5.10 -0.07
CA VAL A 57 6.63 4.56 1.30
C VAL A 57 8.02 4.12 1.75
N ALA A 58 8.58 4.89 2.68
CA ALA A 58 9.78 4.50 3.43
C ALA A 58 9.40 3.52 4.54
N ALA A 59 10.21 2.49 4.75
CA ALA A 59 9.97 1.49 5.78
C ALA A 59 10.45 1.92 7.18
N GLU A 60 11.23 2.99 7.29
CA GLU A 60 11.75 3.54 8.57
C GLU A 60 12.27 2.49 9.58
N VAL A 61 12.92 1.43 9.08
CA VAL A 61 13.50 0.37 9.92
C VAL A 61 14.80 0.86 10.54
N ARG A 62 14.94 0.65 11.84
CA ARG A 62 16.20 0.83 12.58
C ARG A 62 16.82 -0.52 12.87
N VAL A 63 18.14 -0.62 12.67
CA VAL A 63 18.92 -1.81 13.02
C VAL A 63 19.77 -1.51 14.24
N LEU A 64 19.78 -2.41 15.21
CA LEU A 64 20.59 -2.38 16.41
C LEU A 64 21.40 -3.68 16.49
N GLU A 65 22.55 -3.63 17.15
CA GLU A 65 23.34 -4.81 17.52
C GLU A 65 23.71 -4.67 19.00
N GLU A 66 23.43 -5.71 19.78
CA GLU A 66 23.81 -5.80 21.19
C GLU A 66 24.24 -7.25 21.50
N ASP A 67 25.43 -7.42 22.08
CA ASP A 67 25.99 -8.72 22.47
C ASP A 67 25.99 -9.79 21.37
N GLY A 68 26.18 -9.40 20.11
CA GLY A 68 26.20 -10.30 18.95
C GLY A 68 24.83 -10.70 18.41
N VAL A 69 23.75 -10.10 18.94
CA VAL A 69 22.38 -10.24 18.43
C VAL A 69 22.00 -8.97 17.69
N PHE A 70 21.42 -9.11 16.50
CA PHE A 70 20.88 -8.00 15.75
C PHE A 70 19.37 -7.87 15.99
N ALA A 71 18.87 -6.64 15.99
CA ALA A 71 17.45 -6.34 16.06
C ALA A 71 17.04 -5.37 14.96
N MET A 72 15.90 -5.62 14.30
CA MET A 72 15.25 -4.66 13.40
C MET A 72 13.95 -4.18 14.02
N ILE A 73 13.79 -2.86 14.12
CA ILE A 73 12.63 -2.24 14.74
C ILE A 73 12.00 -1.24 13.77
N MET A 74 10.71 -1.39 13.55
CA MET A 74 9.83 -0.43 12.90
C MET A 74 8.86 0.09 13.95
N ALA A 75 8.81 1.41 14.13
CA ALA A 75 7.96 2.02 15.16
C ALA A 75 6.50 2.06 14.73
N ASP A 76 6.26 2.23 13.43
CA ASP A 76 4.92 2.28 12.87
C ASP A 76 4.86 1.56 11.51
N PRO A 77 4.20 0.39 11.44
CA PRO A 77 3.67 -0.41 12.54
C PRO A 77 4.76 -0.94 13.50
N ALA A 78 4.37 -1.17 14.75
CA ALA A 78 5.22 -1.69 15.82
C ALA A 78 5.66 -3.15 15.57
N ILE A 79 6.63 -3.33 14.68
CA ILE A 79 7.21 -4.62 14.32
C ILE A 79 8.65 -4.64 14.82
N ALA A 80 9.02 -5.71 15.52
CA ALA A 80 10.39 -5.98 15.95
C ALA A 80 10.73 -7.44 15.68
N VAL A 81 11.91 -7.68 15.11
CA VAL A 81 12.50 -9.01 14.92
C VAL A 81 13.95 -9.00 15.39
N GLU A 82 14.45 -10.15 15.82
CA GLU A 82 15.78 -10.32 16.41
C GLU A 82 16.39 -11.63 15.89
N ASP A 83 17.67 -11.60 15.54
CA ASP A 83 18.41 -12.80 15.10
C ASP A 83 19.92 -12.60 15.33
N GLU A 84 20.65 -13.70 15.52
CA GLU A 84 22.13 -13.72 15.58
C GLU A 84 22.75 -13.61 14.18
N ASP A 85 22.03 -14.02 13.13
CA ASP A 85 22.43 -13.89 11.74
C ASP A 85 21.70 -12.73 11.04
N TYR A 86 22.46 -11.84 10.44
CA TYR A 86 21.91 -10.65 9.79
C TYR A 86 21.04 -10.97 8.55
N GLU A 87 21.34 -12.03 7.79
CA GLU A 87 20.51 -12.40 6.63
C GLU A 87 19.18 -13.00 7.08
N ALA A 88 19.21 -13.82 8.13
CA ALA A 88 18.01 -14.36 8.77
C ALA A 88 17.13 -13.24 9.35
N LEU A 89 17.73 -12.26 10.04
CA LEU A 89 17.03 -11.07 10.53
C LEU A 89 16.26 -10.32 9.44
N VAL A 90 16.89 -10.13 8.27
CA VAL A 90 16.24 -9.48 7.12
C VAL A 90 15.08 -10.32 6.61
N ALA A 91 15.24 -11.64 6.53
CA ALA A 91 14.19 -12.55 6.09
C ALA A 91 12.99 -12.52 7.04
N ASP A 92 13.24 -12.50 8.35
CA ASP A 92 12.22 -12.42 9.39
C ASP A 92 11.47 -11.09 9.34
N MET A 93 12.18 -9.98 9.14
CA MET A 93 11.53 -8.68 8.97
C MET A 93 10.62 -8.67 7.73
N VAL A 94 11.07 -9.26 6.62
CA VAL A 94 10.25 -9.38 5.40
C VAL A 94 9.03 -10.26 5.63
N LEU A 95 9.16 -11.34 6.40
CA LEU A 95 8.05 -12.22 6.75
C LEU A 95 7.02 -11.49 7.63
N ALA A 96 7.45 -10.83 8.70
CA ALA A 96 6.58 -10.05 9.57
C ALA A 96 5.80 -8.96 8.80
N LEU A 97 6.43 -8.29 7.84
CA LEU A 97 5.77 -7.31 6.98
C LEU A 97 4.74 -7.92 6.02
N ARG A 98 4.93 -9.18 5.60
CA ARG A 98 3.95 -9.92 4.79
C ARG A 98 2.74 -10.29 5.61
N GLU A 99 2.97 -10.89 6.77
CA GLU A 99 1.90 -11.27 7.71
C GLU A 99 1.07 -10.04 8.10
N TYR A 100 1.73 -8.92 8.44
CA TYR A 100 1.04 -7.66 8.70
C TYR A 100 0.17 -7.18 7.51
N ALA A 101 0.67 -7.33 6.28
CA ALA A 101 -0.08 -6.93 5.08
C ALA A 101 -1.27 -7.87 4.79
N GLU A 102 -1.19 -9.14 5.19
CA GLU A 102 -2.28 -10.11 5.09
C GLU A 102 -3.35 -9.83 6.16
N ASP A 103 -2.93 -9.63 7.41
CA ASP A 103 -3.80 -9.27 8.55
C ASP A 103 -4.53 -7.94 8.34
N TRP A 104 -3.98 -7.08 7.47
CA TRP A 104 -4.59 -5.81 7.13
C TRP A 104 -6.01 -5.94 6.59
N GLN A 105 -6.25 -6.87 5.66
CA GLN A 105 -7.57 -7.04 5.06
C GLN A 105 -8.54 -7.78 5.98
N ASP A 106 -8.01 -8.60 6.89
CA ASP A 106 -8.81 -9.40 7.82
C ASP A 106 -9.37 -8.55 8.97
N HIS A 107 -8.50 -7.87 9.73
CA HIS A 107 -8.92 -7.16 10.94
C HIS A 107 -8.25 -5.80 11.20
N LEU A 108 -7.04 -5.53 10.70
CA LEU A 108 -6.34 -4.26 11.03
C LEU A 108 -6.91 -3.02 10.33
N LEU A 109 -7.56 -3.16 9.16
CA LEU A 109 -8.20 -2.05 8.44
C LEU A 109 -9.21 -1.28 9.31
N THR A 110 -9.79 -1.94 10.31
CA THR A 110 -10.80 -1.36 11.21
C THR A 110 -10.26 -1.03 12.60
N ALA A 111 -9.00 -1.35 12.89
CA ALA A 111 -8.39 -1.11 14.18
C ALA A 111 -7.93 0.36 14.30
N PRO A 112 -8.40 1.13 15.30
CA PRO A 112 -8.10 2.57 15.40
C PRO A 112 -6.62 2.90 15.47
N ASN A 113 -5.81 2.04 16.10
CA ASN A 113 -4.36 2.20 16.21
C ASN A 113 -3.60 1.84 14.92
N HIS A 114 -4.30 1.42 13.86
CA HIS A 114 -3.73 1.11 12.54
C HIS A 114 -4.29 2.01 11.42
N ALA A 115 -5.21 2.93 11.73
CA ALA A 115 -5.97 3.67 10.72
C ALA A 115 -5.11 4.39 9.65
N GLU A 116 -3.94 4.90 10.04
CA GLU A 116 -3.03 5.63 9.14
C GLU A 116 -2.06 4.74 8.34
N ASN A 117 -2.02 3.43 8.63
CA ASN A 117 -1.04 2.50 8.04
C ASN A 117 -1.45 1.93 6.68
N TRP A 118 -2.55 2.43 6.09
CA TRP A 118 -3.11 1.94 4.84
C TRP A 118 -2.13 2.05 3.66
N GLY A 119 -1.31 3.11 3.63
CA GLY A 119 -0.29 3.32 2.59
C GLY A 119 0.87 2.31 2.69
N SER A 120 1.35 2.06 3.90
CA SER A 120 2.42 1.10 4.20
C SER A 120 1.97 -0.34 3.92
N SER A 121 0.80 -0.72 4.42
CA SER A 121 0.18 -2.02 4.15
C SER A 121 -0.03 -2.25 2.65
N SER A 122 -0.66 -1.30 1.95
CA SER A 122 -0.86 -1.39 0.49
C SER A 122 0.46 -1.54 -0.25
N SER A 123 1.51 -0.89 0.24
CA SER A 123 2.82 -0.96 -0.36
C SER A 123 3.48 -2.32 -0.20
N TRP A 124 3.38 -2.95 0.98
CA TRP A 124 3.99 -4.25 1.23
C TRP A 124 3.23 -5.38 0.55
N SER A 125 1.89 -5.38 0.63
CA SER A 125 1.03 -6.33 -0.12
C SER A 125 1.37 -6.38 -1.62
N CYS A 126 1.65 -5.21 -2.22
CA CYS A 126 2.01 -5.13 -3.62
C CYS A 126 3.45 -5.61 -3.95
N ARG A 127 4.38 -5.53 -2.99
CA ARG A 127 5.78 -5.98 -3.17
C ARG A 127 5.92 -7.49 -3.03
N THR A 128 5.01 -8.13 -2.31
CA THR A 128 5.11 -9.54 -1.89
C THR A 128 4.32 -10.50 -2.77
N THR A 129 3.33 -10.01 -3.53
CA THR A 129 2.54 -10.77 -4.53
C THR A 129 3.28 -11.11 -5.83
N ARG A 130 4.61 -11.16 -5.81
CA ARG A 130 5.40 -11.90 -6.81
C ARG A 130 6.11 -13.06 -6.11
N SER A 131 5.48 -14.23 -6.19
CA SER A 131 6.10 -15.55 -6.15
C SER A 131 5.30 -16.41 -7.14
#